data_AF-B8CBM2-F1
#
_entry.id   AF-B8CBM2-F1
#
_cell.length_a   1.000
_cell.length_b   1.000
_cell.length_c   1.000
_cell.angle_alpha   90.00
_cell.angle_beta   90.00
_cell.angle_gamma   90.00
#
_symmetry.space_group_name_H-M   'P 1'
#
loop_
_entity.id
_entity.type
_entity.pdbx_description
1 polymer ?
#
loop_
_entity_poly.entity_id
_entity_poly.type
_entity_poly.pdbx_seq_one_letter_code
_entity_poly.pdbx_strand_id
1 'polypeptide(L)'
;MARVPRSGSSAAPKQHNDGLYRLTGTFVALAILDLVLLWIYMHVTIAEPVRQNSSGAEASLLHLSDWRDVEKKTKALRDWKKIASEKKSLVKETSYYNVDDRIAKILESAMTQIDEETAAKLPKWQDIVSMYGEKPIIHGLETCEPYRETVPPENRMTGPAGLFNTGTNLLFQLMKENCDIKEAKHSTSHHEPRENGIRYQPPWGKHNPPKTHRFKNVAQAWGGGIKQDDFLPIVLIKDPYSWMGSECRHKYFANWDHTTVKYAIGEGEYTSLLDVWNVWYNEYEELSFPMLQTRFEDLLFHGEEVLKIACECVGGVFTDDFVYIERNAKEDLPIHTGANGLVESLVQYGDPSKRLTGFTDRDRYYASKNLDSQLMEKFGYNPPPLPTS
;
A
#
# COMPACT_ATOMS: atom_id res chain seq x y z
N MET A 1 2.26 67.12 12.49
CA MET A 1 2.58 67.81 13.76
C MET A 1 1.67 67.27 14.85
N ALA A 2 2.25 66.84 15.99
CA ALA A 2 1.66 66.53 17.32
C ALA A 2 2.27 65.21 17.84
N ARG A 3 3.47 65.27 18.44
CA ARG A 3 3.78 65.34 19.90
C ARG A 3 3.36 64.12 20.72
N VAL A 4 4.40 63.40 21.13
CA VAL A 4 4.55 62.41 22.21
C VAL A 4 4.14 63.02 23.57
N PRO A 5 3.76 62.19 24.55
CA PRO A 5 4.57 62.11 25.76
C PRO A 5 4.90 60.68 26.24
N ARG A 6 6.11 60.55 26.78
CA ARG A 6 6.65 59.40 27.54
C ARG A 6 6.23 59.49 29.01
N SER A 7 5.94 58.35 29.63
CA SER A 7 6.18 58.01 31.05
C SER A 7 5.73 56.55 31.24
N GLY A 8 6.36 55.66 32.00
CA GLY A 8 7.47 55.69 32.93
C GLY A 8 7.72 54.24 33.39
N SER A 9 8.89 54.00 33.98
CA SER A 9 9.35 52.69 34.45
C SER A 9 8.65 52.24 35.74
N SER A 10 8.38 50.93 35.88
CA SER A 10 8.49 50.24 37.17
C SER A 10 8.84 48.77 36.96
N ALA A 11 10.02 48.38 37.44
CA ALA A 11 10.44 46.99 37.56
C ALA A 11 9.65 46.30 38.68
N ALA A 12 9.18 45.07 38.43
CA ALA A 12 8.59 44.19 39.43
C ALA A 12 9.35 42.84 39.44
N PRO A 13 9.49 42.17 40.59
CA PRO A 13 10.44 41.08 40.78
C PRO A 13 9.93 39.76 40.21
N LYS A 14 10.85 38.96 39.64
CA LYS A 14 10.65 37.54 39.32
C LYS A 14 10.49 36.75 40.62
N GLN A 15 9.28 36.25 40.90
CA GLN A 15 9.06 35.17 41.86
C GLN A 15 9.10 33.82 41.14
N HIS A 16 9.98 32.94 41.63
CA HIS A 16 10.04 31.52 41.32
C HIS A 16 8.71 30.84 41.65
N ASN A 17 8.18 30.03 40.72
CA ASN A 17 7.04 29.15 40.95
C ASN A 17 7.27 27.79 40.25
N ASP A 18 8.32 27.08 40.65
CA ASP A 18 8.64 25.72 40.17
C ASP A 18 8.09 24.60 41.09
N GLY A 19 7.19 24.92 42.02
CA GLY A 19 6.70 23.97 43.02
C GLY A 19 5.35 23.30 42.71
N LEU A 20 4.54 23.82 41.78
CA LEU A 20 3.12 23.43 41.66
C LEU A 20 2.81 22.44 40.54
N TYR A 21 3.71 22.25 39.56
CA TYR A 21 3.48 21.35 38.42
C TYR A 21 3.83 19.88 38.67
N ARG A 22 4.49 19.54 39.79
CA ARG A 22 4.81 18.15 40.14
C ARG A 22 3.73 17.45 40.97
N LEU A 23 2.81 18.18 41.58
CA LEU A 23 1.72 17.59 42.36
C LEU A 23 0.50 17.28 41.50
N THR A 24 0.15 18.12 40.52
CA THR A 24 -1.01 17.89 39.63
C THR A 24 -0.80 16.72 38.67
N GLY A 25 0.41 16.49 38.17
CA GLY A 25 0.72 15.36 37.29
C GLY A 25 0.53 13.99 37.97
N THR A 26 0.86 13.89 39.26
CA THR A 26 0.75 12.63 40.02
C THR A 26 -0.70 12.28 40.31
N PHE A 27 -1.57 13.27 40.58
CA PHE A 27 -3.01 13.03 40.78
C PHE A 27 -3.71 12.62 39.48
N VAL A 28 -3.32 13.19 38.33
CA VAL A 28 -3.86 12.78 37.03
C VAL A 28 -3.43 11.36 36.65
N ALA A 29 -2.18 10.99 36.92
CA ALA A 29 -1.68 9.63 36.65
C ALA A 29 -2.38 8.57 37.52
N LEU A 30 -2.63 8.88 38.81
CA LEU A 30 -3.37 7.98 39.71
C LEU A 30 -4.85 7.84 39.30
N ALA A 31 -5.50 8.94 38.90
CA ALA A 31 -6.88 8.90 38.41
C ALA A 31 -7.03 8.08 37.11
N ILE A 32 -6.04 8.15 36.20
CA ILE A 32 -6.02 7.31 34.99
C ILE A 32 -5.80 5.84 35.36
N LEU A 33 -4.91 5.55 36.32
CA LEU A 33 -4.68 4.19 36.79
C LEU A 33 -5.94 3.58 37.42
N ASP A 34 -6.65 4.35 38.24
CA ASP A 34 -7.89 3.92 38.88
C ASP A 34 -9.02 3.69 37.85
N LEU A 35 -9.13 4.53 36.82
CA LEU A 35 -10.09 4.33 35.72
C LEU A 35 -9.77 3.09 34.87
N VAL A 36 -8.48 2.80 34.63
CA VAL A 36 -8.04 1.58 33.93
C VAL A 36 -8.30 0.34 34.79
N LEU A 37 -8.04 0.39 36.09
CA LEU A 37 -8.35 -0.70 37.02
C LEU A 37 -9.85 -0.94 37.16
N LEU A 38 -10.67 0.11 37.17
CA LEU A 38 -12.13 0.00 37.14
C LEU A 38 -12.63 -0.59 35.82
N TRP A 39 -12.05 -0.19 34.69
CA TRP A 39 -12.38 -0.75 33.37
C TRP A 39 -12.05 -2.24 33.29
N ILE A 40 -10.88 -2.64 33.79
CA ILE A 40 -10.48 -4.06 33.90
C ILE A 40 -11.41 -4.81 34.86
N TYR A 41 -11.69 -4.26 36.04
CA TYR A 41 -12.58 -4.88 37.02
C TYR A 41 -13.98 -5.11 36.45
N MET A 42 -14.54 -4.12 35.73
CA MET A 42 -15.85 -4.24 35.08
C MET A 42 -15.87 -5.28 33.95
N HIS A 43 -14.77 -5.46 33.20
CA HIS A 43 -14.72 -6.48 32.14
C HIS A 43 -14.47 -7.88 32.68
N VAL A 44 -13.79 -8.00 33.84
CA VAL A 44 -13.53 -9.29 34.50
C VAL A 44 -14.73 -9.77 35.32
N THR A 45 -15.56 -8.88 35.86
CA THR A 45 -16.70 -9.27 36.71
C THR A 45 -18.05 -9.42 36.00
N ILE A 46 -18.20 -8.95 34.75
CA ILE A 46 -19.48 -9.03 34.02
C ILE A 46 -19.55 -10.24 33.07
N ALA A 47 -18.45 -10.97 32.88
CA ALA A 47 -18.47 -12.22 32.12
C ALA A 47 -18.77 -13.43 33.02
N GLU A 48 -20.06 -13.66 33.30
CA GLU A 48 -20.78 -14.95 33.36
C GLU A 48 -22.00 -14.88 34.31
N PRO A 49 -23.18 -15.41 33.91
CA PRO A 49 -23.37 -16.86 34.02
C PRO A 49 -24.17 -17.51 32.89
N VAL A 50 -23.86 -18.78 32.62
CA VAL A 50 -24.77 -19.95 32.52
C VAL A 50 -24.21 -20.98 31.52
N ARG A 51 -23.55 -22.03 32.03
CA ARG A 51 -23.98 -23.43 31.80
C ARG A 51 -23.25 -24.41 32.72
N GLN A 52 -24.02 -25.00 33.62
CA GLN A 52 -23.67 -26.21 34.36
C GLN A 52 -23.59 -27.41 33.41
N ASN A 53 -22.48 -28.16 33.48
CA ASN A 53 -22.41 -29.62 33.64
C ASN A 53 -21.12 -30.17 33.02
N SER A 54 -20.10 -30.38 33.85
CA SER A 54 -19.38 -31.66 33.92
C SER A 54 -18.25 -31.54 34.94
N SER A 55 -18.22 -32.52 35.84
CA SER A 55 -17.18 -32.82 36.82
C SER A 55 -15.78 -32.89 36.21
N GLY A 56 -14.80 -32.30 36.91
CA GLY A 56 -13.37 -32.56 36.66
C GLY A 56 -12.54 -31.34 37.01
N ALA A 57 -11.84 -31.39 38.13
CA ALA A 57 -11.00 -30.33 38.64
C ALA A 57 -9.84 -30.00 37.68
N GLU A 58 -9.89 -28.83 37.04
CA GLU A 58 -8.74 -28.05 36.57
C GLU A 58 -9.25 -26.68 36.09
N ALA A 59 -9.50 -25.79 37.04
CA ALA A 59 -9.75 -24.38 36.77
C ALA A 59 -8.73 -23.55 37.53
N SER A 60 -8.19 -22.53 36.85
CA SER A 60 -7.26 -21.49 37.33
C SER A 60 -5.77 -21.69 37.02
N LEU A 61 -5.41 -21.60 35.74
CA LEU A 61 -4.05 -21.16 35.31
C LEU A 61 -4.06 -20.35 34.00
N LEU A 62 -5.16 -19.67 33.68
CA LEU A 62 -5.21 -18.62 32.66
C LEU A 62 -5.18 -17.26 33.35
N HIS A 63 -4.01 -16.70 33.71
CA HIS A 63 -3.95 -15.24 33.97
C HIS A 63 -2.59 -14.51 34.12
N LEU A 64 -1.42 -15.11 33.83
CA LEU A 64 -0.13 -14.40 34.01
C LEU A 64 0.89 -14.54 32.86
N SER A 65 0.70 -15.48 31.94
CA SER A 65 1.55 -15.62 30.75
C SER A 65 1.27 -14.53 29.70
N ASP A 66 0.08 -13.94 29.71
CA ASP A 66 -0.37 -12.98 28.69
C ASP A 66 0.17 -11.55 28.93
N TRP A 67 0.25 -11.13 30.20
CA TRP A 67 0.76 -9.80 30.56
C TRP A 67 2.23 -9.57 30.19
N ARG A 68 3.07 -10.60 30.34
CA ARG A 68 4.48 -10.53 29.92
C ARG A 68 4.62 -10.41 28.40
N ASP A 69 3.67 -10.96 27.65
CA ASP A 69 3.69 -10.89 26.18
C ASP A 69 3.21 -9.53 25.68
N VAL A 70 2.19 -8.96 26.31
CA VAL A 70 1.77 -7.56 26.11
C VAL A 70 2.90 -6.59 26.47
N GLU A 71 3.56 -6.76 27.61
CA GLU A 71 4.66 -5.88 28.03
C GLU A 71 5.87 -5.98 27.08
N LYS A 72 6.21 -7.19 26.61
CA LYS A 72 7.24 -7.41 25.58
C LYS A 72 6.90 -6.71 24.28
N LYS A 73 5.67 -6.84 23.78
CA LYS A 73 5.21 -6.17 22.55
C LYS A 73 5.22 -4.65 22.70
N THR A 74 4.79 -4.14 23.85
CA THR A 74 4.76 -2.70 24.15
C THR A 74 6.17 -2.11 24.29
N LYS A 75 7.11 -2.88 24.86
CA LYS A 75 8.53 -2.50 24.93
C LYS A 75 9.16 -2.50 23.53
N ALA A 76 8.94 -3.55 22.74
CA ALA A 76 9.42 -3.64 21.37
C ALA A 76 8.90 -2.48 20.50
N LEU A 77 7.63 -2.08 20.68
CA LEU A 77 7.03 -0.95 19.96
C LEU A 77 7.65 0.40 20.37
N ARG A 78 7.92 0.61 21.66
CA ARG A 78 8.61 1.82 22.16
C ARG A 78 10.05 1.90 21.67
N ASP A 79 10.76 0.79 21.74
CA ASP A 79 12.14 0.69 21.26
C ASP A 79 12.20 0.92 19.74
N TRP A 80 11.25 0.36 18.98
CA TRP A 80 11.14 0.62 17.53
C TRP A 80 10.85 2.09 17.22
N LYS A 81 9.92 2.75 17.93
CA LYS A 81 9.65 4.19 17.73
C LYS A 81 10.87 5.05 18.04
N LYS A 82 11.64 4.70 19.08
CA LYS A 82 12.89 5.38 19.41
C LYS A 82 13.93 5.19 18.31
N ILE A 83 14.14 3.95 17.85
CA ILE A 83 15.06 3.63 16.75
C ILE A 83 14.64 4.35 15.46
N ALA A 84 13.34 4.38 15.14
CA ALA A 84 12.81 5.09 13.97
C ALA A 84 13.05 6.61 14.08
N SER A 85 12.85 7.19 15.26
CA SER A 85 13.15 8.61 15.51
C SER A 85 14.64 8.91 15.38
N GLU A 86 15.52 8.06 15.92
CA GLU A 86 16.97 8.22 15.82
C GLU A 86 17.44 8.06 14.36
N LYS A 87 16.93 7.06 13.64
CA LYS A 87 17.17 6.89 12.19
C LYS A 87 16.69 8.09 11.39
N LYS A 88 15.49 8.61 11.66
CA LYS A 88 14.95 9.81 11.00
C LYS A 88 15.85 11.04 11.21
N SER A 89 16.50 11.14 12.39
CA SER A 89 17.48 12.21 12.65
C SER A 89 18.78 12.03 11.89
N LEU A 90 19.29 10.80 11.77
CA LEU A 90 20.52 10.48 11.01
C LEU A 90 20.34 10.67 9.50
N VAL A 91 19.18 10.32 8.96
CA VAL A 91 18.85 10.50 7.53
C VAL A 91 18.80 11.98 7.16
N LYS A 92 18.40 12.86 8.10
CA LYS A 92 18.28 14.31 7.84
C LYS A 92 19.61 15.02 7.63
N GLU A 93 20.74 14.41 8.01
CA GLU A 93 22.08 14.98 7.81
C GLU A 93 22.81 14.45 6.58
N THR A 94 22.31 13.40 5.93
CA THR A 94 22.91 12.86 4.70
C THR A 94 22.46 13.65 3.48
N SER A 95 23.37 14.40 2.84
CA SER A 95 23.13 14.90 1.49
C SER A 95 23.04 13.71 0.54
N TYR A 96 21.92 13.53 -0.15
CA TYR A 96 21.72 12.44 -1.14
C TYR A 96 22.52 12.67 -2.43
N TYR A 97 23.79 13.05 -2.36
CA TYR A 97 24.73 13.11 -3.50
C TYR A 97 24.17 13.79 -4.78
N ASN A 98 23.40 14.88 -4.63
CA ASN A 98 22.71 15.59 -5.73
C ASN A 98 21.60 14.79 -6.46
N VAL A 99 21.02 13.78 -5.82
CA VAL A 99 19.79 13.11 -6.29
C VAL A 99 18.64 14.13 -6.36
N ASP A 100 17.75 13.99 -7.35
CA ASP A 100 16.55 14.84 -7.48
C ASP A 100 15.72 14.83 -6.19
N ASP A 101 15.30 16.01 -5.72
CA ASP A 101 14.61 16.19 -4.44
C ASP A 101 13.36 15.28 -4.31
N ARG A 102 12.67 14.96 -5.41
CA ARG A 102 11.51 14.06 -5.37
C ARG A 102 11.90 12.61 -5.12
N ILE A 103 13.00 12.16 -5.73
CA ILE A 103 13.54 10.82 -5.49
C ILE A 103 14.13 10.74 -4.07
N ALA A 104 14.83 11.79 -3.63
CA ALA A 104 15.31 11.90 -2.25
C ALA A 104 14.14 11.78 -1.26
N LYS A 105 13.02 12.48 -1.48
CA LYS A 105 11.82 12.37 -0.64
C LYS A 105 11.28 10.92 -0.59
N ILE A 106 11.24 10.20 -1.71
CA ILE A 106 10.82 8.78 -1.74
C ILE A 106 11.75 7.93 -0.87
N LEU A 107 13.08 8.11 -1.00
CA LEU A 107 14.07 7.36 -0.21
C LEU A 107 14.00 7.71 1.28
N GLU A 108 13.78 8.98 1.62
CA GLU A 108 13.57 9.44 3.00
C GLU A 108 12.32 8.81 3.62
N SER A 109 11.20 8.80 2.90
CA SER A 109 9.94 8.15 3.32
C SER A 109 10.08 6.63 3.46
N ALA A 110 11.01 6.02 2.73
CA ALA A 110 11.37 4.61 2.87
C ALA A 110 12.38 4.34 3.99
N MET A 111 12.95 5.39 4.60
CA MET A 111 14.10 5.31 5.51
C MET A 111 15.31 4.59 4.88
N THR A 112 15.46 4.70 3.55
CA THR A 112 16.50 4.05 2.78
C THR A 112 17.75 4.90 2.69
N GLN A 113 18.88 4.30 3.03
CA GLN A 113 20.20 4.88 2.84
C GLN A 113 20.82 4.31 1.56
N ILE A 114 21.51 5.17 0.81
CA ILE A 114 22.22 4.81 -0.41
C ILE A 114 23.66 5.32 -0.35
N ASP A 115 24.57 4.62 -1.01
CA ASP A 115 25.93 5.09 -1.24
C ASP A 115 26.02 5.97 -2.51
N GLU A 116 27.17 6.60 -2.71
CA GLU A 116 27.44 7.48 -3.85
C GLU A 116 27.32 6.74 -5.19
N GLU A 117 27.75 5.47 -5.25
CA GLU A 117 27.68 4.65 -6.47
C GLU A 117 26.21 4.38 -6.87
N THR A 118 25.37 4.07 -5.88
CA THR A 118 23.94 3.84 -6.07
C THR A 118 23.22 5.14 -6.42
N ALA A 119 23.57 6.25 -5.76
CA ALA A 119 23.02 7.56 -6.07
C ALA A 119 23.30 7.97 -7.52
N ALA A 120 24.50 7.67 -8.04
CA ALA A 120 24.86 7.95 -9.43
C ALA A 120 24.05 7.14 -10.47
N LYS A 121 23.41 6.04 -10.06
CA LYS A 121 22.56 5.20 -10.93
C LYS A 121 21.09 5.60 -10.90
N LEU A 122 20.67 6.44 -9.95
CA LEU A 122 19.27 6.87 -9.86
C LEU A 122 18.89 7.73 -11.07
N PRO A 123 17.65 7.60 -11.57
CA PRO A 123 17.20 8.35 -12.73
C PRO A 123 17.09 9.84 -12.42
N LYS A 124 17.12 10.70 -13.44
CA LYS A 124 16.67 12.07 -13.27
C LYS A 124 15.14 12.10 -13.29
N TRP A 125 14.52 13.01 -12.57
CA TRP A 125 13.06 13.10 -12.62
C TRP A 125 12.54 13.45 -14.02
N GLN A 126 13.29 14.26 -14.78
CA GLN A 126 12.94 14.56 -16.16
C GLN A 126 12.79 13.28 -17.03
N ASP A 127 13.57 12.24 -16.72
CA ASP A 127 13.48 10.96 -17.42
C ASP A 127 12.18 10.24 -17.06
N ILE A 128 11.79 10.23 -15.78
CA ILE A 128 10.49 9.72 -15.29
C ILE A 128 9.34 10.45 -15.98
N VAL A 129 9.38 11.79 -16.02
CA VAL A 129 8.35 12.63 -16.66
C VAL A 129 8.26 12.37 -18.16
N SER A 130 9.39 12.14 -18.83
CA SER A 130 9.39 11.83 -20.26
C SER A 130 8.68 10.51 -20.59
N MET A 131 8.70 9.55 -19.66
CA MET A 131 8.07 8.25 -19.85
C MET A 131 6.61 8.22 -19.39
N TYR A 132 6.33 8.82 -18.24
CA TYR A 132 5.05 8.63 -17.54
C TYR A 132 4.29 9.92 -17.26
N GLY A 133 4.89 11.10 -17.46
CA GLY A 133 4.29 12.40 -17.14
C GLY A 133 4.57 12.88 -15.72
N GLU A 134 4.12 14.10 -15.41
CA GLU A 134 4.39 14.79 -14.13
C GLU A 134 3.44 14.40 -12.99
N LYS A 135 2.27 13.83 -13.32
CA LYS A 135 1.19 13.53 -12.37
C LYS A 135 0.77 12.07 -12.49
N PRO A 136 0.28 11.45 -11.40
CA PRO A 136 -0.26 10.12 -11.47
C PRO A 136 -1.53 10.08 -12.32
N ILE A 137 -1.75 8.94 -12.97
CA ILE A 137 -2.96 8.64 -13.72
C ILE A 137 -3.81 7.66 -12.89
N ILE A 138 -5.00 8.12 -12.50
CA ILE A 138 -5.96 7.33 -11.73
C ILE A 138 -7.33 7.44 -12.40
N HIS A 139 -7.83 6.32 -12.91
CA HIS A 139 -9.16 6.21 -13.52
C HIS A 139 -10.16 5.59 -12.53
N GLY A 140 -11.45 5.85 -12.74
CA GLY A 140 -12.53 5.30 -11.92
C GLY A 140 -12.89 6.15 -10.69
N LEU A 141 -12.34 7.36 -10.56
CA LEU A 141 -12.59 8.26 -9.43
C LEU A 141 -14.08 8.62 -9.28
N GLU A 142 -14.80 8.67 -10.38
CA GLU A 142 -16.25 8.87 -10.44
C GLU A 142 -17.05 7.75 -9.76
N THR A 143 -16.44 6.57 -9.58
CA THR A 143 -17.10 5.42 -8.92
C THR A 143 -16.98 5.45 -7.40
N CYS A 144 -16.11 6.31 -6.84
CA CYS A 144 -15.83 6.35 -5.41
C CYS A 144 -17.04 6.76 -4.56
N GLU A 145 -17.74 7.82 -4.96
CA GLU A 145 -18.94 8.28 -4.23
C GLU A 145 -20.08 7.26 -4.33
N PRO A 146 -20.47 6.77 -5.52
CA PRO A 146 -21.45 5.69 -5.65
C PRO A 146 -21.11 4.44 -4.84
N TYR A 147 -19.82 4.05 -4.79
CA TYR A 147 -19.37 2.94 -3.96
C TYR A 147 -19.62 3.19 -2.48
N ARG A 148 -19.23 4.36 -1.95
CA ARG A 148 -19.43 4.70 -0.54
C ARG A 148 -20.90 4.81 -0.16
N GLU A 149 -21.76 5.24 -1.08
CA GLU A 149 -23.21 5.29 -0.87
C GLU A 149 -23.85 3.91 -0.87
N THR A 150 -23.35 3.00 -1.71
CA THR A 150 -23.91 1.65 -1.88
C THR A 150 -23.43 0.68 -0.80
N VAL A 151 -22.17 0.81 -0.37
CA VAL A 151 -21.53 -0.12 0.57
C VAL A 151 -21.46 0.50 1.97
N PRO A 152 -22.13 -0.11 2.98
CA PRO A 152 -22.07 0.35 4.37
C PRO A 152 -20.61 0.46 4.85
N PRO A 153 -20.24 1.50 5.62
CA PRO A 153 -18.87 1.71 6.09
C PRO A 153 -18.20 0.47 6.69
N GLU A 154 -18.94 -0.32 7.47
CA GLU A 154 -18.48 -1.55 8.11
C GLU A 154 -18.19 -2.70 7.16
N ASN A 155 -18.68 -2.64 5.92
CA ASN A 155 -18.45 -3.65 4.89
C ASN A 155 -17.48 -3.17 3.79
N ARG A 156 -17.03 -1.91 3.85
CA ARG A 156 -16.12 -1.36 2.84
C ARG A 156 -14.76 -2.05 2.93
N MET A 157 -14.25 -2.43 1.77
CA MET A 157 -12.97 -3.09 1.65
C MET A 157 -12.34 -2.81 0.29
N THR A 158 -11.01 -2.78 0.27
CA THR A 158 -10.24 -2.58 -0.94
C THR A 158 -8.99 -3.43 -0.93
N GLY A 159 -8.38 -3.59 -2.11
CA GLY A 159 -7.13 -4.33 -2.27
C GLY A 159 -6.70 -4.39 -3.72
N PRO A 160 -5.51 -4.95 -3.98
CA PRO A 160 -4.92 -4.92 -5.30
C PRO A 160 -5.55 -5.97 -6.23
N ALA A 161 -5.74 -5.59 -7.48
CA ALA A 161 -5.95 -6.47 -8.62
C ALA A 161 -4.90 -6.15 -9.69
N GLY A 162 -4.59 -7.09 -10.57
CA GLY A 162 -3.61 -6.86 -11.64
C GLY A 162 -3.04 -8.17 -12.17
N LEU A 163 -2.46 -8.13 -13.38
CA LEU A 163 -1.66 -9.25 -13.90
C LEU A 163 -0.53 -9.64 -12.92
N PHE A 164 0.06 -10.81 -13.12
CA PHE A 164 1.32 -11.13 -12.44
C PHE A 164 2.38 -10.04 -12.72
N ASN A 165 3.35 -9.86 -11.82
CA ASN A 165 4.42 -8.86 -11.96
C ASN A 165 4.03 -7.37 -12.11
N THR A 166 2.80 -6.98 -11.76
CA THR A 166 2.33 -5.57 -11.80
C THR A 166 2.51 -4.81 -10.48
N GLY A 167 3.11 -5.43 -9.46
CA GLY A 167 3.32 -4.78 -8.15
C GLY A 167 2.15 -4.87 -7.18
N THR A 168 1.21 -5.80 -7.36
CA THR A 168 0.05 -5.98 -6.46
C THR A 168 0.44 -6.17 -5.00
N ASN A 169 1.56 -6.83 -4.71
CA ASN A 169 2.06 -6.96 -3.32
C ASN A 169 2.55 -5.64 -2.74
N LEU A 170 3.22 -4.80 -3.55
CA LEU A 170 3.67 -3.48 -3.12
C LEU A 170 2.46 -2.62 -2.75
N LEU A 171 1.44 -2.58 -3.61
CA LEU A 171 0.20 -1.84 -3.33
C LEU A 171 -0.50 -2.33 -2.07
N PHE A 172 -0.60 -3.64 -1.85
CA PHE A 172 -1.18 -4.17 -0.62
C PHE A 172 -0.44 -3.69 0.63
N GLN A 173 0.89 -3.83 0.66
CA GLN A 173 1.68 -3.42 1.83
C GLN A 173 1.57 -1.91 2.06
N LEU A 174 1.69 -1.11 1.00
CA LEU A 174 1.54 0.33 1.07
C LEU A 174 0.17 0.76 1.58
N MET A 175 -0.93 0.22 1.04
CA MET A 175 -2.28 0.52 1.53
C MET A 175 -2.45 0.09 2.99
N LYS A 176 -1.95 -1.10 3.35
CA LYS A 176 -2.08 -1.64 4.70
C LYS A 176 -1.39 -0.76 5.75
N GLU A 177 -0.23 -0.20 5.44
CA GLU A 177 0.52 0.63 6.39
C GLU A 177 0.00 2.09 6.42
N ASN A 178 -0.66 2.57 5.35
CA ASN A 178 -0.99 3.99 5.20
C ASN A 178 -2.49 4.34 5.19
N CYS A 179 -3.39 3.35 5.14
CA CYS A 179 -4.84 3.58 5.08
C CYS A 179 -5.59 2.83 6.20
N ASP A 180 -6.56 3.49 6.83
CA ASP A 180 -7.43 2.92 7.86
C ASP A 180 -8.92 3.14 7.58
N ILE A 181 -9.64 2.08 7.20
CA ILE A 181 -11.11 2.06 7.16
C ILE A 181 -11.60 1.68 8.56
N LYS A 182 -11.75 2.69 9.42
CA LYS A 182 -12.01 2.51 10.86
C LYS A 182 -13.26 1.66 11.13
N GLU A 183 -14.32 1.90 10.36
CA GLU A 183 -15.62 1.24 10.52
C GLU A 183 -15.57 -0.24 10.18
N ALA A 184 -14.65 -0.67 9.30
CA ALA A 184 -14.47 -2.08 8.95
C ALA A 184 -14.12 -2.96 10.17
N LYS A 185 -13.52 -2.38 11.23
CA LYS A 185 -13.25 -3.05 12.52
C LYS A 185 -14.51 -3.57 13.22
N HIS A 186 -15.66 -2.98 12.90
CA HIS A 186 -16.94 -3.30 13.52
C HIS A 186 -17.80 -4.26 12.69
N SER A 187 -17.27 -4.75 11.56
CA SER A 187 -17.98 -5.70 10.72
C SER A 187 -18.31 -6.99 11.49
N THR A 188 -19.58 -7.41 11.43
CA THR A 188 -20.06 -8.67 12.03
C THR A 188 -20.29 -9.76 10.97
N SER A 189 -20.18 -9.41 9.69
CA SER A 189 -20.54 -10.22 8.52
C SER A 189 -19.35 -10.99 7.94
N HIS A 190 -18.11 -10.69 8.34
CA HIS A 190 -16.92 -11.20 7.68
C HIS A 190 -16.00 -11.97 8.64
N HIS A 191 -15.62 -13.20 8.26
CA HIS A 191 -14.68 -14.04 9.04
C HIS A 191 -13.25 -13.49 9.09
N GLU A 192 -12.97 -12.41 8.37
CA GLU A 192 -11.91 -11.44 8.67
C GLU A 192 -12.30 -10.12 7.99
N PRO A 193 -12.21 -8.98 8.67
CA PRO A 193 -11.42 -7.89 8.12
C PRO A 193 -10.29 -7.65 9.13
N ARG A 194 -9.05 -7.99 8.75
CA ARG A 194 -7.89 -7.59 9.54
C ARG A 194 -7.91 -6.08 9.65
N GLU A 195 -8.09 -5.61 10.87
CA GLU A 195 -7.86 -4.28 11.43
C GLU A 195 -8.30 -3.06 10.60
N ASN A 196 -7.99 -2.87 9.33
CA ASN A 196 -8.14 -1.59 8.63
C ASN A 196 -8.92 -1.65 7.31
N GLY A 197 -9.58 -2.77 7.00
CA GLY A 197 -10.37 -2.94 5.77
C GLY A 197 -9.55 -3.12 4.47
N ILE A 198 -8.22 -3.21 4.59
CA ILE A 198 -7.32 -3.47 3.46
C ILE A 198 -7.09 -4.97 3.29
N ARG A 199 -7.25 -5.46 2.05
CA ARG A 199 -7.22 -6.88 1.69
C ARG A 199 -6.07 -7.19 0.74
N TYR A 200 -5.54 -8.40 0.87
CA TYR A 200 -4.45 -8.88 0.02
C TYR A 200 -4.84 -9.07 -1.46
N GLN A 201 -6.12 -9.33 -1.71
CA GLN A 201 -6.69 -9.54 -3.04
C GLN A 201 -8.22 -9.38 -3.04
N PRO A 202 -8.86 -9.14 -4.20
CA PRO A 202 -10.29 -9.27 -4.35
C PRO A 202 -10.77 -10.70 -4.07
N PRO A 203 -12.06 -10.88 -3.72
CA PRO A 203 -12.60 -12.20 -3.36
C PRO A 203 -12.51 -13.23 -4.48
N TRP A 204 -12.42 -12.81 -5.74
CA TRP A 204 -12.25 -13.69 -6.89
C TRP A 204 -10.78 -13.96 -7.24
N GLY A 205 -9.82 -13.37 -6.53
CA GLY A 205 -8.37 -13.52 -6.72
C GLY A 205 -7.76 -12.43 -7.62
N LYS A 206 -6.65 -11.83 -7.18
CA LYS A 206 -6.09 -10.61 -7.78
C LYS A 206 -5.57 -10.73 -9.22
N HIS A 207 -5.17 -11.93 -9.63
CA HIS A 207 -4.61 -12.20 -10.96
C HIS A 207 -5.64 -12.77 -11.94
N ASN A 208 -6.87 -12.99 -11.48
CA ASN A 208 -7.92 -13.59 -12.28
C ASN A 208 -8.69 -12.53 -13.07
N PRO A 209 -9.00 -12.78 -14.35
CA PRO A 209 -9.84 -11.89 -15.15
C PRO A 209 -11.24 -11.71 -14.54
N PRO A 210 -11.75 -10.48 -14.43
CA PRO A 210 -12.98 -10.21 -13.70
C PRO A 210 -14.22 -10.77 -14.39
N LYS A 211 -14.28 -10.83 -15.73
CA LYS A 211 -15.46 -11.31 -16.49
C LYS A 211 -15.72 -12.79 -16.26
N THR A 212 -14.65 -13.56 -16.08
CA THR A 212 -14.70 -15.02 -15.93
C THR A 212 -14.63 -15.48 -14.48
N HIS A 213 -14.14 -14.67 -13.53
CA HIS A 213 -13.98 -15.09 -12.13
C HIS A 213 -14.82 -14.31 -11.12
N ARG A 214 -15.18 -13.04 -11.34
CA ARG A 214 -16.06 -12.32 -10.40
C ARG A 214 -17.42 -13.02 -10.33
N PHE A 215 -17.86 -13.33 -9.11
CA PHE A 215 -19.03 -14.17 -8.76
C PHE A 215 -19.00 -15.64 -9.21
N LYS A 216 -17.94 -16.09 -9.87
CA LYS A 216 -17.78 -17.46 -10.34
C LYS A 216 -16.67 -18.20 -9.60
N ASN A 217 -15.74 -17.45 -9.01
CA ASN A 217 -14.65 -17.94 -8.19
C ASN A 217 -14.68 -17.31 -6.80
N VAL A 218 -14.29 -18.09 -5.80
CA VAL A 218 -13.94 -17.60 -4.47
C VAL A 218 -12.49 -18.00 -4.23
N ALA A 219 -11.62 -17.02 -4.08
CA ALA A 219 -10.21 -17.24 -3.84
C ALA A 219 -10.03 -18.06 -2.56
N GLN A 220 -9.28 -19.16 -2.67
CA GLN A 220 -9.06 -20.11 -1.58
C GLN A 220 -8.54 -19.44 -0.31
N ALA A 221 -7.66 -18.43 -0.48
CA ALA A 221 -7.20 -17.58 0.59
C ALA A 221 -7.88 -16.21 0.49
N TRP A 222 -8.36 -15.68 1.62
CA TRP A 222 -8.91 -14.32 1.72
C TRP A 222 -10.18 -14.03 0.91
N GLY A 223 -10.79 -15.02 0.23
CA GLY A 223 -12.01 -14.81 -0.55
C GLY A 223 -13.31 -15.24 0.15
N GLY A 224 -13.23 -16.19 1.09
CA GLY A 224 -14.41 -16.76 1.75
C GLY A 224 -15.17 -15.77 2.63
N GLY A 225 -16.51 -15.81 2.58
CA GLY A 225 -17.37 -15.00 3.44
C GLY A 225 -17.46 -13.51 3.06
N ILE A 226 -17.00 -13.14 1.87
CA ILE A 226 -17.04 -11.77 1.37
C ILE A 226 -18.10 -11.65 0.26
N LYS A 227 -18.98 -10.67 0.41
CA LYS A 227 -19.85 -10.24 -0.69
C LYS A 227 -19.01 -9.46 -1.70
N GLN A 228 -18.86 -10.01 -2.91
CA GLN A 228 -17.92 -9.44 -3.90
C GLN A 228 -18.34 -8.06 -4.45
N ASP A 229 -19.58 -7.63 -4.21
CA ASP A 229 -20.03 -6.26 -4.49
C ASP A 229 -19.53 -5.23 -3.48
N ASP A 230 -19.14 -5.67 -2.29
CA ASP A 230 -18.69 -4.77 -1.23
C ASP A 230 -17.19 -4.43 -1.39
N PHE A 231 -16.52 -5.03 -2.38
CA PHE A 231 -15.09 -4.88 -2.63
C PHE A 231 -14.79 -3.90 -3.77
N LEU A 232 -14.00 -2.86 -3.49
CA LEU A 232 -13.48 -1.93 -4.50
C LEU A 232 -12.04 -2.31 -4.86
N PRO A 233 -11.77 -2.94 -6.02
CA PRO A 233 -10.42 -3.26 -6.42
C PRO A 233 -9.67 -2.02 -6.91
N ILE A 234 -8.37 -1.99 -6.60
CA ILE A 234 -7.41 -1.08 -7.20
C ILE A 234 -6.59 -1.91 -8.19
N VAL A 235 -6.90 -1.76 -9.47
CA VAL A 235 -6.26 -2.48 -10.57
C VAL A 235 -4.95 -1.78 -10.91
N LEU A 236 -3.84 -2.51 -10.78
CA LEU A 236 -2.53 -2.06 -11.22
C LEU A 236 -2.29 -2.45 -12.67
N ILE A 237 -1.91 -1.44 -13.45
CA ILE A 237 -1.43 -1.57 -14.82
C ILE A 237 0.06 -1.30 -14.79
N LYS A 238 0.86 -2.05 -15.54
CA LYS A 238 2.30 -1.79 -15.68
C LYS A 238 2.62 -1.54 -17.14
N ASP A 239 3.61 -0.69 -17.41
CA ASP A 239 4.08 -0.44 -18.77
C ASP A 239 4.29 -1.79 -19.49
N PRO A 240 3.67 -2.01 -20.66
CA PRO A 240 3.66 -3.33 -21.30
C PRO A 240 5.06 -3.84 -21.61
N TYR A 241 6.02 -2.97 -21.97
CA TYR A 241 7.39 -3.38 -22.26
C TYR A 241 8.11 -3.83 -20.98
N SER A 242 7.97 -3.05 -19.91
CA SER A 242 8.53 -3.39 -18.59
C SER A 242 7.87 -4.62 -17.95
N TRP A 243 6.56 -4.78 -18.13
CA TRP A 243 5.80 -5.93 -17.66
C TRP A 243 6.22 -7.20 -18.39
N MET A 244 6.28 -7.17 -19.73
CA MET A 244 6.73 -8.31 -20.54
C MET A 244 8.14 -8.77 -20.13
N GLY A 245 9.07 -7.83 -19.95
CA GLY A 245 10.41 -8.16 -19.45
C GLY A 245 10.40 -8.81 -18.06
N SER A 246 9.43 -8.47 -17.21
CA SER A 246 9.25 -9.08 -15.89
C SER A 246 8.69 -10.50 -15.97
N GLU A 247 7.71 -10.73 -16.85
CA GLU A 247 7.12 -12.06 -17.11
C GLU A 247 8.12 -13.05 -17.73
N CYS A 248 9.04 -12.56 -18.56
CA CYS A 248 10.13 -13.38 -19.09
C CYS A 248 11.10 -13.85 -18.00
N ARG A 249 11.31 -13.05 -16.93
CA ARG A 249 12.14 -13.44 -15.79
C ARG A 249 11.41 -14.36 -14.81
N HIS A 250 10.14 -14.07 -14.55
CA HIS A 250 9.31 -14.82 -13.62
C HIS A 250 7.92 -15.04 -14.21
N LYS A 251 7.73 -16.17 -14.90
CA LYS A 251 6.49 -16.53 -15.60
C LYS A 251 5.31 -16.93 -14.71
N TYR A 252 5.55 -17.22 -13.42
CA TYR A 252 4.54 -17.76 -12.49
C TYR A 252 3.73 -18.92 -13.10
N PHE A 253 2.45 -18.67 -13.37
CA PHE A 253 1.47 -19.63 -13.89
C PHE A 253 1.30 -19.55 -15.41
N ALA A 254 2.11 -18.75 -16.08
CA ALA A 254 2.11 -18.65 -17.52
C ALA A 254 3.08 -19.64 -18.17
N ASN A 255 2.70 -20.09 -19.35
CA ASN A 255 3.49 -20.94 -20.21
C ASN A 255 3.65 -20.29 -21.59
N TRP A 256 4.85 -19.74 -21.85
CA TRP A 256 5.15 -19.03 -23.09
C TRP A 256 5.43 -19.95 -24.29
N ASP A 257 5.59 -21.26 -24.07
CA ASP A 257 5.72 -22.23 -25.18
C ASP A 257 4.37 -22.48 -25.88
N HIS A 258 3.27 -22.29 -25.14
CA HIS A 258 1.90 -22.44 -25.63
C HIS A 258 1.09 -21.13 -25.53
N THR A 259 1.72 -20.05 -25.08
CA THR A 259 1.11 -18.75 -24.75
C THR A 259 -0.18 -18.90 -23.94
N THR A 260 -0.11 -19.68 -22.86
CA THR A 260 -1.24 -19.91 -21.96
C THR A 260 -0.99 -19.35 -20.57
N VAL A 261 -2.07 -19.00 -19.87
CA VAL A 261 -2.02 -18.54 -18.47
C VAL A 261 -3.02 -19.33 -17.64
N LYS A 262 -2.55 -20.01 -16.60
CA LYS A 262 -3.43 -20.73 -15.67
C LYS A 262 -4.04 -19.77 -14.65
N TYR A 263 -5.36 -19.82 -14.52
CA TYR A 263 -6.15 -19.06 -13.56
C TYR A 263 -6.75 -19.98 -12.50
N ALA A 264 -7.45 -19.40 -11.52
CA ALA A 264 -8.12 -20.20 -10.48
C ALA A 264 -9.19 -21.15 -11.06
N ILE A 265 -9.88 -20.71 -12.11
CA ILE A 265 -10.84 -21.51 -12.85
C ILE A 265 -10.46 -21.44 -14.32
N GLY A 266 -9.89 -22.53 -14.84
CA GLY A 266 -9.51 -22.67 -16.23
C GLY A 266 -8.14 -22.08 -16.59
N GLU A 267 -7.88 -22.08 -17.90
CA GLU A 267 -6.66 -21.62 -18.53
C GLU A 267 -7.06 -20.71 -19.69
N GLY A 268 -6.39 -19.56 -19.81
CA GLY A 268 -6.55 -18.65 -20.96
C GLY A 268 -5.50 -18.98 -22.01
N GLU A 269 -5.91 -19.00 -23.28
CA GLU A 269 -5.01 -19.13 -24.42
C GLU A 269 -4.90 -17.78 -25.14
N TYR A 270 -3.69 -17.40 -25.52
CA TYR A 270 -3.39 -16.09 -26.11
C TYR A 270 -2.50 -16.25 -27.33
N THR A 271 -2.44 -15.23 -28.18
CA THR A 271 -1.60 -15.24 -29.38
C THR A 271 -0.16 -14.81 -29.11
N SER A 272 0.06 -14.00 -28.08
CA SER A 272 1.37 -13.56 -27.60
C SER A 272 1.32 -13.09 -26.15
N LEU A 273 2.48 -12.83 -25.54
CA LEU A 273 2.56 -12.20 -24.22
C LEU A 273 1.87 -10.83 -24.20
N LEU A 274 2.00 -10.07 -25.29
CA LEU A 274 1.35 -8.77 -25.46
C LEU A 274 -0.18 -8.91 -25.53
N ASP A 275 -0.67 -9.99 -26.13
CA ASP A 275 -2.10 -10.28 -26.22
C ASP A 275 -2.71 -10.56 -24.84
N VAL A 276 -1.96 -11.21 -23.93
CA VAL A 276 -2.36 -11.35 -22.51
C VAL A 276 -2.58 -9.97 -21.89
N TRP A 277 -1.66 -9.03 -22.11
CA TRP A 277 -1.77 -7.66 -21.58
C TRP A 277 -3.03 -6.98 -22.11
N ASN A 278 -3.23 -6.97 -23.43
CA ASN A 278 -4.39 -6.35 -24.07
C ASN A 278 -5.70 -6.95 -23.55
N VAL A 279 -5.86 -8.28 -23.65
CA VAL A 279 -7.11 -8.97 -23.31
C VAL A 279 -7.46 -8.79 -21.84
N TRP A 280 -6.48 -8.93 -20.94
CA TRP A 280 -6.76 -8.88 -19.50
C TRP A 280 -7.21 -7.49 -19.04
N TYR A 281 -6.59 -6.41 -19.55
CA TYR A 281 -7.02 -5.06 -19.16
C TYR A 281 -8.30 -4.63 -19.86
N ASN A 282 -8.53 -5.01 -21.12
CA ASN A 282 -9.80 -4.76 -21.79
C ASN A 282 -10.99 -5.43 -21.07
N GLU A 283 -10.80 -6.56 -20.40
CA GLU A 283 -11.87 -7.12 -19.54
C GLU A 283 -12.30 -6.18 -18.40
N TYR A 284 -11.40 -5.36 -17.85
CA TYR A 284 -11.79 -4.36 -16.85
C TYR A 284 -12.49 -3.16 -17.50
N GLU A 285 -12.07 -2.76 -18.70
CA GLU A 285 -12.71 -1.68 -19.46
C GLU A 285 -14.17 -1.97 -19.83
N GLU A 286 -14.50 -3.25 -20.05
CA GLU A 286 -15.85 -3.69 -20.39
C GLU A 286 -16.83 -3.72 -19.19
N LEU A 287 -16.34 -3.50 -17.96
CA LEU A 287 -17.10 -3.73 -16.73
C LEU A 287 -17.49 -2.42 -16.05
N SER A 288 -18.71 -2.37 -15.51
CA SER A 288 -19.31 -1.16 -14.94
C SER A 288 -19.34 -1.13 -13.42
N PHE A 289 -18.69 -2.07 -12.73
CA PHE A 289 -18.67 -2.08 -11.27
C PHE A 289 -17.59 -1.12 -10.72
N PRO A 290 -17.75 -0.57 -9.51
CA PRO A 290 -16.79 0.38 -8.96
C PRO A 290 -15.38 -0.20 -8.84
N MET A 291 -14.40 0.54 -9.35
CA MET A 291 -12.98 0.17 -9.30
C MET A 291 -12.11 1.41 -9.49
N LEU A 292 -10.86 1.32 -9.05
CA LEU A 292 -9.81 2.25 -9.45
C LEU A 292 -8.80 1.54 -10.35
N GLN A 293 -8.23 2.28 -11.30
CA GLN A 293 -7.16 1.80 -12.16
C GLN A 293 -6.00 2.80 -12.11
N THR A 294 -4.78 2.35 -11.84
CA THR A 294 -3.59 3.20 -11.82
C THR A 294 -2.34 2.43 -12.24
N ARG A 295 -1.25 3.15 -12.52
CA ARG A 295 -0.01 2.53 -12.97
C ARG A 295 0.85 2.06 -11.80
N PHE A 296 1.60 1.00 -12.03
CA PHE A 296 2.67 0.57 -11.14
C PHE A 296 3.72 1.67 -10.97
N GLU A 297 4.02 2.39 -12.06
CA GLU A 297 4.98 3.48 -12.09
C GLU A 297 4.47 4.68 -11.29
N ASP A 298 3.17 4.96 -11.31
CA ASP A 298 2.57 5.99 -10.44
C ASP A 298 2.63 5.59 -8.97
N LEU A 299 2.40 4.32 -8.66
CA LEU A 299 2.59 3.81 -7.31
C LEU A 299 4.04 3.96 -6.85
N LEU A 300 5.01 3.82 -7.77
CA LEU A 300 6.44 3.90 -7.50
C LEU A 300 6.94 5.34 -7.28
N PHE A 301 6.51 6.27 -8.13
CA PHE A 301 7.03 7.65 -8.14
C PHE A 301 6.10 8.65 -7.46
N HIS A 302 4.82 8.33 -7.34
CA HIS A 302 3.76 9.16 -6.75
C HIS A 302 2.99 8.42 -5.66
N GLY A 303 3.63 7.45 -4.98
CA GLY A 303 2.96 6.53 -4.06
C GLY A 303 2.09 7.21 -3.00
N GLU A 304 2.59 8.27 -2.35
CA GLU A 304 1.83 9.04 -1.35
C GLU A 304 0.50 9.57 -1.91
N GLU A 305 0.55 10.21 -3.09
CA GLU A 305 -0.63 10.80 -3.75
C GLU A 305 -1.62 9.72 -4.20
N VAL A 306 -1.12 8.67 -4.86
CA VAL A 306 -1.95 7.55 -5.35
C VAL A 306 -2.69 6.85 -4.21
N LEU A 307 -1.99 6.54 -3.11
CA LEU A 307 -2.58 5.82 -1.99
C LEU A 307 -3.53 6.69 -1.20
N LYS A 308 -3.25 7.99 -1.06
CA LYS A 308 -4.17 8.93 -0.42
C LYS A 308 -5.50 8.97 -1.16
N ILE A 309 -5.46 9.15 -2.47
CA ILE A 309 -6.66 9.17 -3.32
C ILE A 309 -7.41 7.84 -3.23
N ALA A 310 -6.70 6.70 -3.30
CA ALA A 310 -7.33 5.38 -3.18
C ALA A 310 -7.96 5.14 -1.80
N CYS A 311 -7.30 5.59 -0.72
CA CYS A 311 -7.82 5.48 0.64
C CYS A 311 -9.07 6.33 0.85
N GLU A 312 -9.06 7.58 0.39
CA GLU A 312 -10.23 8.46 0.45
C GLU A 312 -11.39 7.92 -0.41
N CYS A 313 -11.09 7.30 -1.56
CA CYS A 313 -12.09 6.68 -2.43
C CYS A 313 -12.94 5.64 -1.69
N VAL A 314 -12.29 4.72 -0.95
CA VAL A 314 -12.97 3.68 -0.16
C VAL A 314 -13.57 4.22 1.15
N GLY A 315 -13.38 5.52 1.45
CA GLY A 315 -13.84 6.15 2.69
C GLY A 315 -12.97 5.85 3.91
N GLY A 316 -11.71 5.50 3.69
CA GLY A 316 -10.70 5.34 4.74
C GLY A 316 -10.07 6.67 5.14
N VAL A 317 -9.28 6.62 6.21
CA VAL A 317 -8.46 7.73 6.71
C VAL A 317 -7.00 7.45 6.36
N PHE A 318 -6.39 8.35 5.59
CA PHE A 318 -4.97 8.26 5.22
C PHE A 318 -4.09 8.78 6.36
N THR A 319 -2.92 8.17 6.56
CA THR A 319 -1.94 8.61 7.58
C THR A 319 -1.29 9.95 7.20
N ASP A 320 -0.96 10.77 8.20
CA ASP A 320 -0.15 11.99 8.02
C ASP A 320 1.36 11.66 7.90
N ASP A 321 1.78 10.52 8.44
CA ASP A 321 3.15 10.02 8.39
C ASP A 321 3.26 8.92 7.33
N PHE A 322 3.32 9.30 6.06
CA PHE A 322 3.43 8.35 4.96
C PHE A 322 4.68 7.47 5.09
N VAL A 323 4.50 6.15 5.09
CA VAL A 323 5.55 5.14 5.17
C VAL A 323 5.67 4.44 3.82
N TYR A 324 6.86 4.53 3.23
CA TYR A 324 7.21 3.73 2.07
C TYR A 324 7.75 2.36 2.51
N ILE A 325 7.51 1.32 1.70
CA ILE A 325 8.05 -0.02 1.96
C ILE A 325 9.42 -0.16 1.27
N GLU A 326 10.49 -0.14 2.06
CA GLU A 326 11.87 -0.33 1.58
C GLU A 326 12.17 -1.77 1.14
N ARG A 327 11.85 -2.72 2.02
CA ARG A 327 12.19 -4.14 1.82
C ARG A 327 11.36 -4.73 0.70
N ASN A 328 11.91 -5.70 -0.02
CA ASN A 328 11.14 -6.38 -1.04
C ASN A 328 9.91 -7.01 -0.37
N ALA A 329 8.72 -6.60 -0.85
CA ALA A 329 7.40 -6.97 -0.31
C ALA A 329 7.11 -8.49 -0.33
N LYS A 330 8.11 -9.31 -0.67
CA LYS A 330 8.06 -10.76 -0.86
C LYS A 330 9.25 -11.53 -0.23
N GLU A 331 10.13 -10.90 0.54
CA GLU A 331 11.37 -11.53 1.05
C GLU A 331 11.17 -12.82 1.85
N ASP A 332 10.00 -13.00 2.48
CA ASP A 332 9.75 -14.14 3.38
C ASP A 332 9.44 -15.47 2.65
N LEU A 333 9.38 -15.49 1.30
CA LEU A 333 9.05 -16.70 0.53
C LEU A 333 10.17 -17.06 -0.47
N PRO A 334 10.74 -18.29 -0.44
CA PRO A 334 11.82 -18.72 -1.33
C PRO A 334 11.52 -18.57 -2.83
N ILE A 335 10.25 -18.72 -3.21
CA ILE A 335 9.74 -18.56 -4.59
C ILE A 335 9.86 -17.12 -5.14
N HIS A 336 10.31 -16.16 -4.33
CA HIS A 336 10.42 -14.74 -4.67
C HIS A 336 11.85 -14.19 -4.52
N THR A 337 12.84 -15.07 -4.44
CA THR A 337 14.26 -14.72 -4.55
C THR A 337 14.52 -14.01 -5.88
N GLY A 338 15.08 -12.79 -5.83
CA GLY A 338 15.37 -11.96 -7.01
C GLY A 338 14.35 -10.86 -7.35
N ALA A 339 13.33 -10.62 -6.52
CA ALA A 339 12.49 -9.44 -6.69
C ALA A 339 13.25 -8.16 -6.27
N ASN A 340 13.16 -7.12 -7.10
CA ASN A 340 13.87 -5.87 -6.90
C ASN A 340 13.42 -5.16 -5.62
N GLY A 341 14.39 -4.61 -4.89
CA GLY A 341 14.12 -3.63 -3.83
C GLY A 341 13.59 -2.31 -4.39
N LEU A 342 13.24 -1.36 -3.51
CA LEU A 342 12.79 -0.03 -3.91
C LEU A 342 13.80 0.66 -4.83
N VAL A 343 15.07 0.74 -4.41
CA VAL A 343 16.12 1.43 -5.15
C VAL A 343 16.33 0.83 -6.55
N GLU A 344 16.43 -0.50 -6.64
CA GLU A 344 16.55 -1.19 -7.92
C GLU A 344 15.33 -0.97 -8.82
N SER A 345 14.13 -0.83 -8.23
CA SER A 345 12.92 -0.50 -8.97
C SER A 345 12.96 0.94 -9.50
N LEU A 346 13.38 1.92 -8.69
CA LEU A 346 13.55 3.31 -9.15
C LEU A 346 14.54 3.37 -10.32
N VAL A 347 15.67 2.68 -10.20
CA VAL A 347 16.69 2.58 -11.24
C VAL A 347 16.20 1.84 -12.49
N GLN A 348 15.39 0.79 -12.33
CA GLN A 348 14.91 -0.01 -13.46
C GLN A 348 13.82 0.69 -14.25
N TYR A 349 12.86 1.31 -13.56
CA TYR A 349 11.65 1.83 -14.20
C TYR A 349 11.72 3.32 -14.49
N GLY A 350 12.66 4.06 -13.86
CA GLY A 350 12.87 5.48 -14.13
C GLY A 350 13.92 5.79 -15.19
N ASP A 351 14.63 4.77 -15.71
CA ASP A 351 15.63 4.91 -16.78
C ASP A 351 15.03 4.51 -18.15
N PRO A 352 14.81 5.47 -19.08
CA PRO A 352 14.26 5.21 -20.40
C PRO A 352 15.08 4.23 -21.24
N SER A 353 16.39 4.16 -21.01
CA SER A 353 17.27 3.22 -21.74
C SER A 353 16.98 1.77 -21.36
N LYS A 354 16.42 1.53 -20.17
CA LYS A 354 16.12 0.18 -19.67
C LYS A 354 14.76 -0.35 -20.11
N ARG A 355 13.84 0.54 -20.49
CA ARG A 355 12.45 0.20 -20.86
C ARG A 355 12.35 -0.88 -21.95
N LEU A 356 13.27 -0.88 -22.91
CA LEU A 356 13.30 -1.82 -24.03
C LEU A 356 14.38 -2.90 -23.90
N THR A 357 14.95 -3.10 -22.70
CA THR A 357 15.98 -4.12 -22.48
C THR A 357 15.44 -5.51 -22.84
N GLY A 358 16.13 -6.19 -23.76
CA GLY A 358 15.76 -7.52 -24.23
C GLY A 358 14.81 -7.56 -25.44
N PHE A 359 14.32 -6.41 -25.93
CA PHE A 359 13.49 -6.35 -27.13
C PHE A 359 14.32 -6.26 -28.40
N THR A 360 14.00 -7.11 -29.38
CA THR A 360 14.56 -7.02 -30.74
C THR A 360 13.76 -6.03 -31.60
N ASP A 361 14.30 -5.68 -32.77
CA ASP A 361 13.60 -4.85 -33.77
C ASP A 361 12.28 -5.49 -34.23
N ARG A 362 12.28 -6.83 -34.35
CA ARG A 362 11.09 -7.62 -34.67
C ARG A 362 10.02 -7.46 -33.59
N ASP A 363 10.40 -7.52 -32.32
CA ASP A 363 9.45 -7.38 -31.20
C ASP A 363 8.85 -5.98 -31.15
N ARG A 364 9.69 -4.95 -31.37
CA ARG A 364 9.24 -3.56 -31.44
C ARG A 364 8.29 -3.33 -32.60
N TYR A 365 8.59 -3.89 -33.77
CA TYR A 365 7.70 -3.83 -34.92
C TYR A 365 6.38 -4.57 -34.66
N TYR A 366 6.43 -5.78 -34.09
CA TYR A 366 5.23 -6.54 -33.73
C TYR A 366 4.36 -5.77 -32.73
N ALA A 367 4.95 -5.23 -31.66
CA ALA A 367 4.24 -4.44 -30.67
C ALA A 367 3.57 -3.21 -31.28
N SER A 368 4.24 -2.51 -32.20
CA SER A 368 3.65 -1.34 -32.89
C SER A 368 2.38 -1.63 -33.70
N LYS A 369 2.14 -2.90 -34.03
CA LYS A 369 0.96 -3.33 -34.81
C LYS A 369 -0.13 -3.97 -33.96
N ASN A 370 0.23 -4.53 -32.80
CA ASN A 370 -0.67 -5.37 -32.03
C ASN A 370 -0.99 -4.80 -30.63
N LEU A 371 -0.21 -3.85 -30.12
CA LEU A 371 -0.49 -3.22 -28.83
C LEU A 371 -1.75 -2.37 -28.93
N ASP A 372 -2.63 -2.50 -27.95
CA ASP A 372 -3.88 -1.73 -27.92
C ASP A 372 -3.58 -0.25 -27.71
N SER A 373 -3.79 0.55 -28.77
CA SER A 373 -3.51 1.98 -28.72
C SER A 373 -4.42 2.73 -27.75
N GLN A 374 -5.64 2.25 -27.52
CA GLN A 374 -6.58 2.90 -26.59
C GLN A 374 -6.13 2.70 -25.15
N LEU A 375 -5.69 1.49 -24.79
CA LEU A 375 -5.11 1.24 -23.47
C LEU A 375 -3.81 2.04 -23.26
N MET A 376 -2.94 2.11 -24.28
CA MET A 376 -1.71 2.91 -24.21
C MET A 376 -2.01 4.40 -24.00
N GLU A 377 -2.97 4.96 -24.75
CA GLU A 377 -3.40 6.36 -24.60
C GLU A 377 -4.03 6.60 -23.21
N LYS A 378 -4.97 5.73 -22.80
CA LYS A 378 -5.67 5.82 -21.51
C LYS A 378 -4.68 5.85 -20.34
N PHE A 379 -3.67 5.00 -20.36
CA PHE A 379 -2.66 4.94 -19.30
C PHE A 379 -1.42 5.80 -19.58
N GLY A 380 -1.46 6.67 -20.60
CA GLY A 380 -0.39 7.62 -20.88
C GLY A 380 0.98 6.97 -21.13
N TYR A 381 1.00 5.79 -21.74
CA TYR A 381 2.24 5.12 -22.16
C TYR A 381 2.59 5.51 -23.59
N ASN A 382 3.79 6.05 -23.79
CA ASN A 382 4.26 6.40 -25.12
C ASN A 382 4.78 5.15 -25.86
N PRO A 383 4.36 4.85 -27.09
CA PRO A 383 4.99 3.80 -27.88
C PRO A 383 6.47 4.17 -28.16
N PRO A 384 7.40 3.21 -28.11
CA PRO A 384 8.80 3.46 -28.42
C PRO A 384 8.98 3.81 -29.91
N PRO A 385 10.03 4.56 -30.26
CA PRO A 385 10.35 4.80 -31.66
C PRO A 385 10.63 3.48 -32.38
N LEU A 386 10.15 3.39 -33.63
CA LEU A 386 10.43 2.25 -34.49
C LEU A 386 11.93 2.21 -34.85
N PRO A 387 12.54 1.01 -34.98
CA PRO A 387 13.88 0.89 -35.52
C PRO A 387 13.97 1.56 -36.90
N THR A 388 15.02 2.37 -37.12
CA THR A 388 15.35 2.87 -38.46
C THR A 388 15.95 1.72 -39.25
N SER A 389 15.24 1.29 -40.30
CA SER A 389 15.58 0.18 -41.20
C SER A 389 17.00 0.22 -41.75
#